data_AF-N8X125-F1
#
_entry.id   AF-N8X125-F1
#
_cell.length_a   1.000
_cell.length_b   1.000
_cell.length_c   1.000
_cell.angle_alpha   90.00
_cell.angle_beta   90.00
_cell.angle_gamma   90.00
#
_symmetry.space_group_name_H-M   'P 1'
#
loop_
_entity.id
_entity.type
_entity.pdbx_description
1 polymer ?
#
loop_
_entity_poly.entity_id
_entity_poly.type
_entity_poly.pdbx_seq_one_letter_code
_entity_poly.pdbx_strand_id
1 'polypeptide(L)'
;MPVQIEHPTRLKYISKIILQISLLLAFWWIGSILQSLFKLPVSGAVIGLFIVLAGLLTGFFKLEWIKSGSDFILGELVLFFIPCFVGLIKYKHLFLTEGWQLIFAVILGTICVMVVTAYSVHLGFHFENKIKNNRSQSLRNIDQDGK
;
A
#
# COMPACT_ATOMS: atom_id res chain seq x y z
N MET A 1 -34.76 27.96 -18.03
CA MET A 1 -34.35 27.59 -16.65
C MET A 1 -32.91 28.06 -16.46
N PRO A 2 -32.62 28.98 -15.52
CA PRO A 2 -31.28 29.54 -15.36
C PRO A 2 -30.33 28.52 -14.71
N VAL A 3 -29.12 28.44 -15.28
CA VAL A 3 -27.97 27.71 -14.74
C VAL A 3 -27.44 28.50 -13.54
N GLN A 4 -27.79 28.07 -12.33
CA GLN A 4 -27.20 28.59 -11.10
C GLN A 4 -25.84 27.92 -10.86
N ILE A 5 -24.76 28.63 -11.18
CA ILE A 5 -23.40 28.33 -10.73
C ILE A 5 -23.21 28.99 -9.37
N GLU A 6 -23.39 28.25 -8.28
CA GLU A 6 -22.87 28.61 -6.96
C GLU A 6 -22.11 27.42 -6.38
N HIS A 7 -20.77 27.50 -6.37
CA HIS A 7 -19.89 26.48 -5.78
C HIS A 7 -18.91 27.09 -4.75
N PRO A 8 -19.34 27.36 -3.50
CA PRO A 8 -18.45 27.66 -2.39
C PRO A 8 -17.79 26.42 -1.74
N THR A 9 -17.97 25.20 -2.27
CA THR A 9 -17.49 23.94 -1.65
C THR A 9 -16.17 23.39 -2.20
N ARG A 10 -15.67 23.86 -3.35
CA ARG A 10 -14.43 23.37 -3.98
C ARG A 10 -13.18 23.68 -3.16
N LEU A 11 -13.11 24.89 -2.56
CA LEU A 11 -11.97 25.33 -1.76
C LEU A 11 -11.78 24.50 -0.48
N LYS A 12 -12.88 24.19 0.23
CA LYS A 12 -12.82 23.33 1.43
C LYS A 12 -12.37 21.91 1.09
N TYR A 13 -12.76 21.39 -0.07
CA TYR A 13 -12.36 20.07 -0.54
C TYR A 13 -10.87 19.99 -0.89
N ILE A 14 -10.36 20.99 -1.63
CA ILE A 14 -8.94 21.10 -1.96
C ILE A 14 -8.10 21.27 -0.69
N SER A 15 -8.55 22.10 0.25
CA SER A 15 -7.88 22.26 1.55
C SER A 15 -7.82 20.94 2.34
N LYS A 16 -8.89 20.15 2.33
CA LYS A 16 -8.87 18.79 2.89
C LYS A 16 -7.82 17.93 2.20
N ILE A 17 -7.79 17.85 0.87
CA ILE A 17 -6.81 17.04 0.12
C ILE A 17 -5.38 17.46 0.47
N ILE A 18 -5.08 18.77 0.46
CA ILE A 18 -3.76 19.28 0.81
C ILE A 18 -3.36 18.86 2.23
N LEU A 19 -4.30 18.91 3.18
CA LEU A 19 -4.06 18.46 4.56
C LEU A 19 -3.80 16.95 4.63
N GLN A 20 -4.55 16.13 3.88
CA GLN A 20 -4.32 14.68 3.80
C GLN A 20 -2.97 14.33 3.16
N ILE A 21 -2.56 15.07 2.13
CA ILE A 21 -1.25 14.92 1.48
C ILE A 21 -0.13 15.35 2.43
N SER A 22 -0.30 16.47 3.13
CA SER A 22 0.66 16.94 4.15
C SER A 22 0.83 15.92 5.27
N LEU A 23 -0.26 15.26 5.66
CA LEU A 23 -0.24 14.17 6.63
C LEU A 23 0.54 12.95 6.13
N LEU A 24 0.33 12.52 4.88
CA LEU A 24 1.13 11.47 4.23
C LEU A 24 2.61 11.83 4.16
N LEU A 25 2.94 13.08 3.82
CA LEU A 25 4.31 13.61 3.82
C LEU A 25 4.93 13.61 5.21
N ALA A 26 4.15 13.92 6.26
CA ALA A 26 4.63 13.85 7.64
C ALA A 26 4.99 12.41 8.04
N PHE A 27 4.17 11.41 7.68
CA PHE A 27 4.51 10.00 7.91
C PHE A 27 5.74 9.56 7.13
N TRP A 28 5.88 9.98 5.87
CA TRP A 28 7.10 9.76 5.09
C TRP A 28 8.32 10.38 5.75
N TRP A 29 8.20 11.60 6.29
CA TRP A 29 9.28 12.30 6.98
C TRP A 29 9.71 11.58 8.26
N ILE A 30 8.75 11.13 9.07
CA ILE A 30 9.01 10.32 10.26
C ILE A 30 9.70 9.00 9.87
N GLY A 31 9.21 8.34 8.82
CA GLY A 31 9.85 7.14 8.26
C GLY A 31 11.28 7.38 7.79
N SER A 32 11.56 8.54 7.19
CA SER A 32 12.90 8.95 6.75
C SER A 32 13.85 9.21 7.93
N ILE A 33 13.36 9.89 8.98
CA ILE A 33 14.13 10.08 10.23
C ILE A 33 14.46 8.71 10.85
N LEU A 34 13.48 7.82 10.91
CA LEU A 34 13.65 6.49 11.49
C LEU A 34 14.60 5.63 10.64
N GLN A 35 14.53 5.74 9.31
CA GLN A 35 15.48 5.11 8.39
C GLN A 35 16.92 5.57 8.69
N SER A 36 17.11 6.88 8.83
CA SER A 36 18.44 7.47 9.09
C SER A 36 19.00 7.03 10.45
N LEU A 37 18.15 7.00 11.49
CA LEU A 37 18.53 6.54 12.83
C LEU A 37 18.92 5.05 12.85
N PHE A 38 18.12 4.19 12.23
CA PHE A 38 18.33 2.73 12.25
C PHE A 38 19.23 2.21 11.12
N LYS A 39 19.65 3.07 10.17
CA LYS A 39 20.41 2.71 8.96
C LYS A 39 19.84 1.50 8.21
N LEU A 40 18.52 1.44 8.09
CA LEU A 40 17.85 0.32 7.43
C LEU A 40 18.03 0.40 5.91
N PRO A 41 18.17 -0.76 5.21
CA PRO A 41 18.31 -0.81 3.75
C PRO A 41 17.00 -0.50 2.99
N VAL A 42 15.93 -0.12 3.68
CA VAL A 42 14.63 0.21 3.09
C VAL A 42 14.44 1.72 2.99
N SER A 43 13.73 2.17 1.96
CA SER A 43 13.37 3.58 1.79
C SER A 43 12.43 4.05 2.90
N GLY A 44 12.59 5.29 3.36
CA GLY A 44 11.70 5.94 4.34
C GLY A 44 10.23 5.91 3.95
N ALA A 45 9.89 5.82 2.65
CA ALA A 45 8.52 5.64 2.18
C ALA A 45 7.91 4.30 2.57
N VAL A 46 8.69 3.21 2.52
CA VAL A 46 8.23 1.88 2.95
C VAL A 46 8.03 1.88 4.47
N ILE A 47 8.92 2.50 5.22
CA ILE A 47 8.76 2.66 6.68
C ILE A 47 7.52 3.49 7.01
N GLY A 48 7.31 4.61 6.31
CA GLY A 48 6.11 5.44 6.43
C GLY A 48 4.82 4.65 6.17
N LEU A 49 4.82 3.76 5.17
CA LEU A 49 3.71 2.85 4.90
C LEU A 49 3.43 1.92 6.09
N PHE A 50 4.46 1.32 6.70
CA PHE A 50 4.30 0.48 7.89
C PHE A 50 3.77 1.27 9.10
N ILE A 51 4.20 2.52 9.28
CA ILE A 51 3.71 3.39 10.35
C ILE A 51 2.21 3.68 10.16
N VAL A 52 1.80 4.07 8.94
CA VAL A 52 0.39 4.30 8.62
C VAL A 52 -0.41 3.01 8.80
N LEU A 53 0.10 1.87 8.32
CA LEU A 53 -0.53 0.56 8.48
C LEU A 53 -0.72 0.20 9.96
N ALA A 54 0.31 0.39 10.80
CA ALA A 54 0.23 0.14 12.24
C ALA A 54 -0.80 1.06 12.92
N GLY A 55 -0.85 2.34 12.54
CA GLY A 55 -1.86 3.27 13.03
C GLY A 55 -3.28 2.88 12.62
N LEU A 56 -3.44 2.32 11.42
CA LEU A 56 -4.70 1.81 10.90
C LEU A 56 -5.15 0.54 11.64
N LEU A 57 -4.23 -0.40 11.88
CA LEU A 57 -4.49 -1.64 12.64
C LEU A 57 -4.86 -1.35 14.10
N THR A 58 -4.25 -0.34 14.72
CA THR A 58 -4.54 0.06 16.11
C THR A 58 -5.89 0.78 16.23
N GLY A 59 -6.56 1.10 15.11
CA GLY A 59 -7.85 1.82 15.09
C GLY A 59 -7.76 3.29 15.50
N PHE A 60 -6.55 3.79 15.79
CA PHE A 60 -6.29 5.19 16.12
C PHE A 60 -6.47 6.09 14.88
N PHE A 61 -6.23 5.56 13.68
CA PHE A 61 -6.36 6.26 12.42
C PHE A 61 -7.54 5.73 11.59
N LYS A 62 -8.43 6.63 11.15
CA LYS A 62 -9.49 6.29 10.18
C LYS A 62 -8.96 6.42 8.75
N LEU A 63 -9.22 5.42 7.92
CA LEU A 63 -8.82 5.39 6.51
C LEU A 63 -9.31 6.63 5.71
N GLU A 64 -10.47 7.19 6.09
CA GLU A 64 -11.04 8.40 5.48
C GLU A 64 -10.12 9.63 5.55
N TRP A 65 -9.17 9.67 6.47
CA TRP A 65 -8.23 10.79 6.63
C TRP A 65 -7.13 10.82 5.58
N ILE A 66 -6.90 9.72 4.86
CA ILE A 66 -5.83 9.59 3.88
C ILE A 66 -6.39 9.28 2.48
N LYS A 67 -7.58 8.67 2.40
CA LYS A 67 -8.14 8.15 1.15
C LYS A 67 -8.21 9.17 0.02
N SER A 68 -8.77 10.36 0.25
CA SER A 68 -8.91 11.37 -0.80
C SER A 68 -7.57 11.97 -1.24
N GLY A 69 -6.61 12.12 -0.33
CA GLY A 69 -5.25 12.58 -0.65
C GLY A 69 -4.46 11.54 -1.44
N SER A 70 -4.54 10.26 -1.04
CA SER A 70 -3.91 9.16 -1.76
C SER A 70 -4.49 8.96 -3.16
N ASP A 71 -5.82 8.98 -3.31
CA ASP A 71 -6.47 8.82 -4.63
C ASP A 71 -6.07 9.95 -5.58
N PHE A 72 -5.88 11.17 -5.07
CA PHE A 72 -5.38 12.30 -5.86
C PHE A 72 -3.94 12.08 -6.33
N ILE A 73 -3.01 11.73 -5.43
CA ILE A 73 -1.61 11.43 -5.79
C ILE A 73 -1.54 10.24 -6.76
N LEU A 74 -2.39 9.22 -6.56
CA LEU A 74 -2.48 8.04 -7.41
C LEU A 74 -2.95 8.40 -8.83
N GLY A 75 -3.87 9.36 -8.97
CA GLY A 75 -4.27 9.92 -10.26
C GLY A 75 -3.12 10.66 -10.96
N GLU A 76 -2.33 11.42 -10.20
CA GLU A 76 -1.17 12.16 -10.71
C GLU A 76 0.09 11.29 -10.88
N LEU A 77 0.09 10.00 -10.49
CA LEU A 77 1.25 9.12 -10.69
C LEU A 77 1.66 9.03 -12.15
N VAL A 78 0.70 9.05 -13.10
CA VAL A 78 1.00 9.08 -14.54
C VAL A 78 1.85 10.29 -14.91
N LEU A 79 1.55 11.47 -14.34
CA LEU A 79 2.32 12.69 -14.54
C LEU A 79 3.75 12.55 -13.97
N PHE A 80 3.92 11.89 -12.82
CA PHE A 80 5.23 11.63 -12.22
C PHE A 80 6.03 10.52 -12.93
N PHE A 81 5.36 9.60 -13.64
CA PHE A 81 6.04 8.57 -14.43
C PHE A 81 6.77 9.15 -15.64
N ILE A 82 6.23 10.18 -16.29
CA ILE A 82 6.86 10.83 -17.47
C ILE A 82 8.30 11.30 -17.17
N PRO A 83 8.57 12.18 -16.18
CA PRO A 83 9.92 12.64 -15.89
C PRO A 83 10.83 11.50 -15.40
N CYS A 84 10.29 10.55 -14.63
CA CYS A 84 11.05 9.40 -14.14
C CYS A 84 11.54 8.52 -15.31
N PHE A 85 10.65 8.22 -16.27
CA PHE A 85 10.96 7.42 -17.45
C PHE A 85 11.92 8.13 -18.42
N VAL A 86 11.74 9.43 -18.64
CA VAL A 86 12.67 10.24 -19.45
C VAL A 86 14.06 10.28 -18.83
N GLY A 87 14.17 10.32 -17.50
CA GLY A 87 15.45 10.17 -16.80
C GLY A 87 16.09 8.80 -17.06
N LEU A 88 15.29 7.74 -17.08
CA LEU A 88 15.73 6.38 -17.37
C LEU A 88 16.31 6.24 -18.79
N ILE A 89 15.69 6.89 -19.77
CA ILE A 89 16.13 6.88 -21.17
C ILE A 89 17.56 7.44 -21.35
N LYS A 90 18.02 8.35 -20.48
CA LYS A 90 19.41 8.86 -20.55
C LYS A 90 20.46 7.77 -20.28
N TYR A 91 20.09 6.69 -19.61
CA TYR A 91 20.93 5.54 -19.33
C TYR A 91 20.77 4.43 -20.37
N LYS A 92 20.18 4.71 -21.54
CA LYS A 92 19.92 3.73 -22.61
C LYS A 92 21.15 2.92 -23.03
N HIS A 93 22.36 3.51 -22.99
CA HIS A 93 23.58 2.81 -23.35
C HIS A 93 23.87 1.60 -22.44
N LEU A 94 23.59 1.73 -21.14
CA LEU A 94 23.73 0.65 -20.16
C LEU A 94 22.63 -0.42 -20.34
N PHE A 95 21.43 0.02 -20.71
CA PHE A 95 20.32 -0.89 -21.05
C PHE A 95 20.53 -1.66 -22.35
N LEU A 96 21.30 -1.14 -23.32
CA LEU A 96 21.58 -1.88 -24.56
C LEU A 96 22.61 -3.00 -24.35
N THR A 97 23.54 -2.81 -23.42
CA THR A 97 24.56 -3.81 -23.06
C THR A 97 24.02 -4.84 -22.08
N GLU A 98 23.31 -4.42 -21.04
CA GLU A 98 22.84 -5.29 -19.94
C GLU A 98 21.31 -5.51 -19.93
N GLY A 99 20.59 -5.02 -20.94
CA GLY A 99 19.11 -5.05 -20.95
C GLY A 99 18.52 -6.45 -20.91
N TRP A 100 19.23 -7.44 -21.45
CA TRP A 100 18.82 -8.83 -21.36
C TRP A 100 18.79 -9.32 -19.91
N GLN A 101 19.81 -9.00 -19.11
CA GLN A 101 19.84 -9.35 -17.69
C GLN A 101 18.70 -8.68 -16.92
N LEU A 102 18.36 -7.43 -17.27
CA LEU A 102 17.26 -6.71 -16.64
C LEU A 102 15.91 -7.33 -16.94
N ILE A 103 15.64 -7.71 -18.20
CA ILE A 103 14.42 -8.44 -18.57
C ILE A 103 14.33 -9.76 -17.80
N PHE A 104 15.43 -10.51 -17.76
CA PHE A 104 15.47 -11.79 -17.05
C PHE A 104 15.25 -11.61 -15.55
N ALA A 105 15.85 -10.59 -14.93
CA ALA A 105 15.68 -10.26 -13.52
C ALA A 105 14.24 -9.85 -13.19
N VAL A 106 13.58 -9.07 -14.06
CA VAL A 106 12.18 -8.67 -13.87
C VAL A 106 11.24 -9.87 -13.98
N ILE A 107 11.42 -10.73 -14.99
CA ILE A 107 10.60 -11.94 -15.18
C ILE A 107 10.79 -12.87 -13.98
N LEU A 108 12.04 -13.17 -13.63
CA LEU A 108 12.36 -14.07 -12.52
C LEU A 108 11.89 -13.50 -11.18
N GLY A 109 12.08 -12.20 -10.96
CA GLY A 109 11.59 -11.50 -9.78
C GLY A 109 10.06 -11.55 -9.67
N THR A 110 9.35 -11.37 -10.78
CA THR A 110 7.88 -11.46 -10.82
C THR A 110 7.39 -12.87 -10.50
N ILE A 111 8.00 -13.90 -11.10
CA ILE A 111 7.68 -15.30 -10.81
C ILE A 111 7.95 -15.59 -9.32
N CYS A 112 9.10 -15.16 -8.81
CA CYS A 112 9.46 -15.34 -7.40
C CYS A 112 8.43 -14.69 -6.46
N VAL A 113 8.07 -13.44 -6.70
CA VAL A 113 7.06 -12.72 -5.91
C VAL A 113 5.69 -13.43 -5.97
N MET A 114 5.26 -13.90 -7.15
CA MET A 114 4.01 -14.66 -7.29
C MET A 114 4.04 -15.96 -6.50
N VAL A 115 5.13 -16.73 -6.58
CA VAL A 115 5.29 -18.00 -5.84
C VAL A 115 5.29 -17.76 -4.33
N VAL A 116 6.05 -16.77 -3.85
CA VAL A 116 6.10 -16.41 -2.42
C VAL A 116 4.74 -15.95 -1.91
N THR A 117 4.03 -15.14 -2.70
CA THR A 117 2.67 -14.68 -2.36
C THR A 117 1.69 -15.86 -2.33
N ALA A 118 1.73 -16.74 -3.33
CA ALA A 118 0.89 -17.94 -3.38
C ALA A 118 1.15 -18.87 -2.17
N TYR A 119 2.42 -19.08 -1.81
CA TYR A 119 2.79 -19.88 -0.65
C TYR A 119 2.34 -19.24 0.67
N SER A 120 2.50 -17.92 0.81
CA SER A 120 2.08 -17.17 1.99
C SER A 120 0.56 -17.26 2.19
N VAL A 121 -0.21 -17.13 1.10
CA VAL A 121 -1.67 -17.31 1.11
C VAL A 121 -2.06 -18.76 1.41
N HIS A 122 -1.39 -19.74 0.79
CA HIS A 122 -1.64 -21.16 1.04
C HIS A 122 -1.38 -21.56 2.50
N LEU A 123 -0.31 -21.03 3.10
CA LEU A 123 -0.02 -21.20 4.52
C LEU A 123 -1.11 -20.54 5.38
N GLY A 124 -1.56 -19.33 5.02
CA GLY A 124 -2.67 -18.65 5.67
C GLY A 124 -3.97 -19.46 5.67
N PHE A 125 -4.34 -20.05 4.53
CA PHE A 125 -5.50 -20.94 4.44
C PHE A 125 -5.34 -22.22 5.26
N HIS A 126 -4.13 -22.78 5.32
CA HIS A 126 -3.86 -23.93 6.18
C HIS A 126 -4.04 -23.61 7.66
N PHE A 127 -3.61 -22.42 8.10
CA PHE A 127 -3.85 -21.94 9.47
C PHE A 127 -5.34 -21.74 9.76
N GLU A 128 -6.12 -21.24 8.79
CA GLU A 128 -7.57 -21.07 8.96
C GLU A 128 -8.28 -22.42 9.14
N ASN A 129 -7.90 -23.43 8.36
CA ASN A 129 -8.56 -24.74 8.41
C ASN A 129 -8.34 -25.46 9.76
N LYS A 130 -7.24 -25.17 10.46
CA LYS A 130 -6.96 -25.70 11.80
C LYS A 130 -7.81 -25.05 12.90
N ILE A 131 -8.25 -23.81 12.70
CA ILE A 131 -9.03 -23.04 13.69
C ILE A 131 -10.53 -23.32 13.54
N LYS A 132 -11.01 -23.59 12.31
CA LYS A 132 -12.44 -23.82 12.04
C LYS A 132 -12.95 -25.19 12.51
N ASN A 133 -12.07 -26.18 12.60
CA ASN A 133 -12.43 -27.56 12.99
C ASN A 133 -12.91 -27.68 14.46
N ASN A 134 -12.44 -26.82 15.37
CA ASN A 134 -12.79 -26.92 16.80
C ASN A 134 -14.13 -26.25 17.16
N ARG A 135 -14.63 -25.33 16.31
CA ARG A 135 -15.88 -24.61 16.60
C ARG A 135 -17.13 -25.42 16.23
N SER A 136 -17.03 -26.27 15.20
CA SER A 136 -18.12 -27.18 14.80
C SER A 136 -18.30 -28.37 15.75
N GLN A 137 -17.25 -28.78 16.48
CA GLN A 137 -17.38 -29.83 17.50
C GLN A 137 -18.04 -29.33 18.79
N SER A 138 -17.79 -28.08 19.20
CA SER A 138 -18.42 -27.51 20.40
C SER A 138 -19.95 -27.37 20.24
N LEU A 139 -20.42 -26.95 19.06
CA LEU A 139 -21.86 -26.83 18.76
C LEU A 139 -22.59 -28.18 18.67
N ARG A 140 -21.89 -29.27 18.31
CA ARG A 140 -22.50 -30.61 18.22
C ARG A 140 -22.55 -31.35 19.56
N ASN A 141 -21.68 -30.99 20.51
CA ASN A 141 -21.67 -31.57 21.85
C ASN A 141 -22.73 -30.93 22.78
N ILE A 142 -23.07 -29.65 22.57
CA ILE A 142 -24.12 -28.97 23.37
C ILE A 142 -25.52 -29.51 23.02
N ASP A 143 -25.76 -29.89 21.77
CA ASP A 143 -27.02 -30.53 21.34
C ASP A 143 -27.19 -31.97 21.86
N GLN A 144 -26.10 -32.65 22.23
CA GLN A 144 -26.13 -34.02 22.76
C GLN A 144 -26.21 -34.09 24.29
N ASP A 145 -25.79 -33.05 25.01
CA ASP A 145 -25.86 -32.95 26.48
C ASP A 145 -27.25 -32.47 26.99
N GLY A 146 -28.11 -32.01 26.07
CA GLY A 146 -29.47 -31.54 26.35
C GLY A 146 -30.60 -32.56 26.16
N LYS A 147 -30.28 -33.86 25.98
CA LYS A 147 -31.24 -34.98 25.90
C LYS A 147 -31.00 -35.98 27.03
#